data_AF-A0AAU3XXE7-F1
#
_entry.id   AF-A0AAU3XXE7-F1
#
_cell.length_a   1.000
_cell.length_b   1.000
_cell.length_c   1.000
_cell.angle_alpha   90.00
_cell.angle_beta   90.00
_cell.angle_gamma   90.00
#
_symmetry.space_group_name_H-M   'P 1'
#
loop_
_entity.id
_entity.type
_entity.pdbx_description
1 polymer ?
#
loop_
_entity_poly.entity_id
_entity_poly.type
_entity_poly.pdbx_seq_one_letter_code
_entity_poly.pdbx_strand_id
1 'polypeptide(L)'
;MLLIVGALTGAAPDARGEDARTETAVASTSPVAGVTETLVRVRAPLPASFGARPAACDWLSYLRYRSADGPAASADADRILVAQPGILEGAGAFDSVARNTVARAAEQGRHIEFWALDRRSNCLEDRTGVASGDQDTAVDYYYRDKQVAGRTFDGFVGNGELGWMAKLGVERTVRDQYDLLTAELPDQRVRKEKVLCGGHSLGGVITGYFATADFDGDRATTADAGHRQCAGYFALDTTVSTSLADLSGSIPDDTNLPDVGLGYGTVQAGLDSGLLPRTLSAPVLLNPEMMTLLAIAGLGALQDPGGEATLPDYLPLNTNIEVSNRFLFSEDTATFLSGSPAVKDFRLTNEAILGALMDDHSVPLAFLQSSVGFFDGGPVVDKNFPVANGSDGQPALFGGEYKAIPDRPGGPLYTWRNYDRVGDPDDPGYRAADGTPFTDAGKEVTDIQELARSMAQQPLDFTEQYFPTKLVTDLQLATSPQVKRLVVHPDGLTANPTLTVLAGDGLLAGRVPADLDPVVADGYQHLDVLTAAPTQNNGRPEPVSTSLTEFARDIE
;
A
#
# COMPACT_ATOMS: atom_id res chain seq x y z
N MET A 1 19.64 49.92 -43.90
CA MET A 1 19.56 49.12 -42.67
C MET A 1 18.09 48.79 -42.46
N LEU A 2 17.68 47.61 -42.95
CA LEU A 2 16.30 47.15 -43.05
C LEU A 2 16.06 46.22 -41.84
N LEU A 3 15.17 46.57 -40.93
CA LEU A 3 14.79 45.75 -39.78
C LEU A 3 13.55 44.94 -40.15
N ILE A 4 13.75 43.64 -40.35
CA ILE A 4 12.68 42.65 -40.51
C ILE A 4 12.22 42.27 -39.10
N VAL A 5 10.98 42.61 -38.75
CA VAL A 5 10.30 42.12 -37.55
C VAL A 5 9.67 40.78 -37.91
N GLY A 6 10.26 39.69 -37.42
CA GLY A 6 9.67 38.36 -37.51
C GLY A 6 8.54 38.21 -36.51
N ALA A 7 7.34 37.92 -37.00
CA ALA A 7 6.22 37.51 -36.18
C ALA A 7 6.45 36.07 -35.70
N LEU A 8 6.75 35.90 -34.41
CA LEU A 8 6.66 34.62 -33.72
C LEU A 8 5.18 34.28 -33.57
N THR A 9 4.70 33.31 -34.34
CA THR A 9 3.43 32.64 -34.08
C THR A 9 3.62 31.77 -32.83
N GLY A 10 3.26 32.30 -31.67
CA GLY A 10 3.09 31.50 -30.46
C GLY A 10 1.98 30.49 -30.71
N ALA A 11 2.30 29.20 -30.67
CA ALA A 11 1.30 28.17 -30.53
C ALA A 11 0.56 28.42 -29.21
N ALA A 12 -0.77 28.52 -29.28
CA ALA A 12 -1.60 28.64 -28.10
C ALA A 12 -1.45 27.37 -27.24
N PRO A 13 -1.35 27.48 -25.91
CA PRO A 13 -1.45 26.32 -25.04
C PRO A 13 -2.83 25.68 -25.24
N ASP A 14 -2.86 24.35 -25.34
CA ASP A 14 -4.09 23.57 -25.46
C ASP A 14 -5.03 23.91 -24.29
N ALA A 15 -6.10 24.66 -24.59
CA ALA A 15 -7.16 25.02 -23.66
C ALA A 15 -8.10 23.84 -23.32
N ARG A 16 -7.54 22.63 -23.19
CA ARG A 16 -8.17 21.45 -22.57
C ARG A 16 -7.60 21.16 -21.17
N GLY A 17 -6.61 21.94 -20.71
CA GLY A 17 -5.64 21.49 -19.71
C GLY A 17 -5.90 21.77 -18.22
N GLU A 18 -6.67 22.78 -17.81
CA GLU A 18 -6.78 23.14 -16.37
C GLU A 18 -7.97 22.50 -15.65
N ASP A 19 -9.13 22.34 -16.30
CA ASP A 19 -10.33 21.75 -15.67
C ASP A 19 -10.32 20.20 -15.63
N ALA A 20 -9.34 19.57 -16.28
CA ALA A 20 -9.25 18.12 -16.44
C ALA A 20 -8.06 17.49 -15.70
N ARG A 21 -7.12 18.30 -15.18
CA ARG A 21 -5.94 17.83 -14.46
C ARG A 21 -5.54 18.83 -13.38
N THR A 22 -5.22 18.34 -12.18
CA THR A 22 -4.62 19.15 -11.11
C THR A 22 -3.37 18.48 -10.60
N GLU A 23 -2.35 19.26 -10.27
CA GLU A 23 -1.11 18.79 -9.65
C GLU A 23 -0.79 19.70 -8.47
N THR A 24 -0.71 19.12 -7.27
CA THR A 24 -0.49 19.86 -6.02
C THR A 24 0.75 19.33 -5.32
N ALA A 25 1.64 20.21 -4.88
CA ALA A 25 2.82 19.80 -4.11
C ALA A 25 2.43 19.13 -2.80
N VAL A 26 3.11 18.03 -2.47
CA VAL A 26 2.97 17.35 -1.18
C VAL A 26 4.09 17.81 -0.26
N ALA A 27 3.73 18.34 0.91
CA ALA A 27 4.70 18.62 1.95
C ALA A 27 5.11 17.30 2.60
N SER A 28 6.41 17.09 2.81
CA SER A 28 6.93 15.86 3.40
C SER A 28 8.09 16.16 4.33
N THR A 29 8.14 15.44 5.45
CA THR A 29 9.27 15.46 6.38
C THR A 29 10.30 14.36 6.10
N SER A 30 10.26 13.73 4.92
CA SER A 30 11.18 12.65 4.57
C SER A 30 12.65 13.09 4.67
N PRO A 31 13.54 12.23 5.20
CA PRO A 31 14.97 12.49 5.21
C PRO A 31 15.61 12.38 3.82
N VAL A 32 14.92 11.75 2.85
CA VAL A 32 15.40 11.58 1.49
C VAL A 32 15.29 12.90 0.71
N ALA A 33 16.44 13.56 0.54
CA ALA A 33 16.55 14.82 -0.17
C ALA A 33 16.52 14.65 -1.69
N GLY A 34 16.30 15.75 -2.43
CA GLY A 34 16.39 15.76 -3.89
C GLY A 34 15.20 15.14 -4.63
N VAL A 35 14.13 14.77 -3.92
CA VAL A 35 12.88 14.24 -4.48
C VAL A 35 11.74 15.26 -4.30
N THR A 36 11.06 15.58 -5.39
CA THR A 36 9.80 16.34 -5.37
C THR A 36 8.62 15.38 -5.42
N GLU A 37 7.65 15.59 -4.54
CA GLU A 37 6.40 14.82 -4.50
C GLU A 37 5.20 15.71 -4.83
N THR A 38 4.29 15.21 -5.65
CA THR A 38 3.04 15.88 -5.98
C THR A 38 1.87 14.89 -6.03
N LEU A 39 0.69 15.34 -5.61
CA LEU A 39 -0.58 14.66 -5.87
C LEU A 39 -1.08 15.12 -7.23
N VAL A 40 -1.16 14.21 -8.19
CA VAL A 40 -1.74 14.46 -9.50
C VAL A 40 -3.13 13.84 -9.55
N ARG A 41 -4.10 14.58 -10.10
CA ARG A 41 -5.47 14.11 -10.33
C ARG A 41 -5.88 14.39 -11.76
N VAL A 42 -6.47 13.40 -12.41
CA VAL A 42 -6.95 13.46 -13.79
C VAL A 42 -8.45 13.14 -13.82
N ARG A 43 -9.22 13.98 -14.50
CA ARG A 43 -10.67 13.77 -14.63
C ARG A 43 -10.95 12.65 -15.63
N ALA A 44 -11.49 11.53 -15.15
CA ALA A 44 -11.89 10.39 -15.95
C ALA A 44 -13.24 9.86 -15.44
N PRO A 45 -14.37 10.44 -15.87
CA PRO A 45 -15.68 10.10 -15.36
C PRO A 45 -16.09 8.66 -15.68
N LEU A 46 -16.71 7.97 -14.71
CA LEU A 46 -17.27 6.65 -14.98
C LEU A 46 -18.52 6.76 -15.88
N PRO A 47 -18.81 5.73 -16.72
CA PRO A 47 -20.04 5.68 -17.49
C PRO A 47 -21.29 5.77 -16.61
N ALA A 48 -22.39 6.29 -17.16
CA ALA A 48 -23.67 6.40 -16.45
C ALA A 48 -24.21 5.04 -15.92
N SER A 49 -23.76 3.93 -16.51
CA SER A 49 -24.11 2.58 -16.08
C SER A 49 -23.61 2.22 -14.68
N PHE A 50 -22.67 2.96 -14.09
CA PHE A 50 -22.25 2.82 -12.70
C PHE A 50 -23.24 3.43 -11.71
N GLY A 51 -24.21 4.22 -12.18
CA GLY A 51 -25.20 4.86 -11.30
C GLY A 51 -24.64 6.07 -10.55
N ALA A 52 -25.40 6.50 -9.53
CA ALA A 52 -25.06 7.66 -8.71
C ALA A 52 -23.85 7.39 -7.82
N ARG A 53 -22.98 8.39 -7.69
CA ARG A 53 -21.72 8.34 -6.94
C ARG A 53 -21.25 9.77 -6.62
N PRO A 54 -20.33 9.96 -5.66
CA PRO A 54 -19.72 11.26 -5.42
C PRO A 54 -18.94 11.78 -6.65
N ALA A 55 -18.99 13.09 -6.90
CA ALA A 55 -18.28 13.71 -8.02
C ALA A 55 -16.75 13.57 -7.90
N ALA A 56 -16.23 13.44 -6.68
CA ALA A 56 -14.81 13.17 -6.45
C ALA A 56 -14.35 11.85 -7.09
N CYS A 57 -15.25 10.87 -7.21
CA CYS A 57 -14.97 9.54 -7.76
C CYS A 57 -14.95 9.50 -9.30
N ASP A 58 -15.14 10.64 -9.96
CA ASP A 58 -14.88 10.83 -11.40
C ASP A 58 -13.45 11.30 -11.69
N TRP A 59 -12.59 11.28 -10.69
CA TRP A 59 -11.17 11.58 -10.80
C TRP A 59 -10.34 10.33 -10.51
N LEU A 60 -9.22 10.21 -11.22
CA LEU A 60 -8.15 9.28 -10.93
C LEU A 60 -7.01 10.06 -10.30
N SER A 61 -6.32 9.46 -9.33
CA SER A 61 -5.25 10.12 -8.59
C SER A 61 -4.01 9.25 -8.58
N TYR A 62 -2.84 9.88 -8.43
CA TYR A 62 -1.59 9.20 -8.15
C TYR A 62 -0.62 10.13 -7.42
N LEU A 63 0.27 9.55 -6.62
CA LEU A 63 1.44 10.27 -6.09
C LEU A 63 2.57 10.18 -7.11
N ARG A 64 3.10 11.34 -7.49
CA ARG A 64 4.21 11.48 -8.43
C ARG A 64 5.46 11.90 -7.68
N TYR A 65 6.47 11.04 -7.72
CA TYR A 65 7.80 11.30 -7.19
C TYR A 65 8.76 11.50 -8.36
N ARG A 66 9.51 12.60 -8.35
CA ARG A 66 10.52 12.91 -9.38
C ARG A 66 11.75 13.54 -8.78
N SER A 67 12.90 13.40 -9.43
CA SER A 67 14.10 14.13 -9.05
C SER A 67 13.83 15.64 -9.12
N ALA A 68 14.25 16.39 -8.10
CA ALA A 68 14.07 17.84 -8.03
C ALA A 68 14.79 18.56 -9.18
N ASP A 69 15.96 18.05 -9.58
CA ASP A 69 16.76 18.52 -10.71
C ASP A 69 16.32 17.90 -12.06
N GLY A 70 15.39 16.94 -12.01
CA GLY A 70 14.83 16.29 -13.19
C GLY A 70 13.82 17.17 -13.94
N PRO A 71 13.41 16.74 -15.16
CA PRO A 71 12.45 17.48 -15.96
C PRO A 71 11.11 17.63 -15.24
N ALA A 72 10.42 18.74 -15.52
CA ALA A 72 9.08 18.98 -14.98
C ALA A 72 7.99 18.21 -15.72
N ALA A 73 8.18 17.94 -17.02
CA ALA A 73 7.26 17.16 -17.83
C ALA A 73 7.63 15.68 -17.79
N SER A 74 6.69 14.81 -17.45
CA SER A 74 6.95 13.38 -17.33
C SER A 74 7.40 12.73 -18.63
N ALA A 75 6.92 13.22 -19.78
CA ALA A 75 7.36 12.72 -21.08
C ALA A 75 8.87 12.89 -21.33
N ASP A 76 9.52 13.82 -20.63
CA ASP A 76 10.95 14.10 -20.73
C ASP A 76 11.80 13.30 -19.72
N ALA A 77 11.18 12.64 -18.73
CA ALA A 77 11.89 11.76 -17.80
C ALA A 77 12.56 10.58 -18.53
N ASP A 78 13.62 10.02 -17.96
CA ASP A 78 14.34 8.89 -18.56
C ASP A 78 13.50 7.62 -18.53
N ARG A 79 12.78 7.40 -17.41
CA ARG A 79 11.80 6.33 -17.20
C ARG A 79 10.71 6.77 -16.25
N ILE A 80 9.57 6.09 -16.32
CA ILE A 80 8.44 6.30 -15.43
C ILE A 80 8.01 4.92 -14.90
N LEU A 81 8.18 4.68 -13.61
CA LEU A 81 7.64 3.49 -12.95
C LEU A 81 6.21 3.79 -12.52
N VAL A 82 5.26 2.93 -12.88
CA VAL A 82 3.83 3.08 -12.56
C VAL A 82 3.39 1.88 -11.76
N ALA A 83 3.11 2.10 -10.48
CA ALA A 83 2.87 1.06 -9.50
C ALA A 83 1.38 0.97 -9.11
N GLN A 84 0.83 -0.24 -9.18
CA GLN A 84 -0.47 -0.59 -8.61
C GLN A 84 -0.31 -1.09 -7.16
N PRO A 85 -1.19 -0.65 -6.25
CA PRO A 85 -1.17 -1.12 -4.87
C PRO A 85 -1.76 -2.52 -4.68
N GLY A 86 -1.34 -3.17 -3.59
CA GLY A 86 -1.75 -4.46 -3.08
C GLY A 86 -3.18 -4.53 -2.54
N ILE A 87 -3.54 -5.56 -1.77
CA ILE A 87 -4.86 -5.63 -1.13
C ILE A 87 -4.90 -4.72 0.07
N LEU A 88 -5.94 -3.88 0.19
CA LEU A 88 -6.13 -2.92 1.28
C LEU A 88 -4.98 -1.91 1.45
N GLU A 89 -4.14 -1.76 0.43
CA GLU A 89 -3.00 -0.85 0.38
C GLU A 89 -3.33 0.32 -0.54
N GLY A 90 -2.92 1.53 -0.18
CA GLY A 90 -3.09 2.73 -0.97
C GLY A 90 -1.77 3.30 -1.53
N ALA A 91 -1.87 4.37 -2.30
CA ALA A 91 -0.71 4.98 -2.97
C ALA A 91 0.37 5.49 -1.99
N GLY A 92 -0.03 5.87 -0.78
CA GLY A 92 0.86 6.35 0.27
C GLY A 92 1.91 5.32 0.70
N ALA A 93 1.58 4.02 0.64
CA ALA A 93 2.48 2.94 1.05
C ALA A 93 3.79 2.87 0.25
N PHE A 94 3.77 3.35 -1.01
CA PHE A 94 4.95 3.36 -1.88
C PHE A 94 5.96 4.45 -1.57
N ASP A 95 5.70 5.31 -0.59
CA ASP A 95 6.50 6.52 -0.38
C ASP A 95 8.01 6.23 -0.19
N SER A 96 8.41 5.30 0.70
CA SER A 96 9.83 5.00 0.94
C SER A 96 10.50 4.45 -0.32
N VAL A 97 9.95 3.38 -0.93
CA VAL A 97 10.52 2.79 -2.14
C VAL A 97 10.56 3.77 -3.32
N ALA A 98 9.55 4.63 -3.48
CA ALA A 98 9.50 5.62 -4.55
C ALA A 98 10.60 6.67 -4.37
N ARG A 99 10.76 7.21 -3.17
CA ARG A 99 11.80 8.19 -2.84
C ARG A 99 13.19 7.60 -2.99
N ASN A 100 13.42 6.41 -2.44
CA ASN A 100 14.71 5.72 -2.51
C ASN A 100 15.09 5.44 -3.97
N THR A 101 14.15 4.96 -4.79
CA THR A 101 14.39 4.66 -6.21
C THR A 101 14.71 5.93 -7.00
N VAL A 102 13.94 7.01 -6.82
CA VAL A 102 14.15 8.27 -7.53
C VAL A 102 15.45 8.96 -7.12
N ALA A 103 15.75 9.02 -5.81
CA ALA A 103 16.97 9.61 -5.30
C ALA A 103 18.20 8.86 -5.79
N ARG A 104 18.17 7.53 -5.72
CA ARG A 104 19.27 6.67 -6.20
C ARG A 104 19.52 6.82 -7.70
N ALA A 105 18.47 6.85 -8.52
CA ALA A 105 18.62 7.10 -9.94
C ALA A 105 19.27 8.46 -10.22
N ALA A 106 18.87 9.50 -9.48
CA ALA A 106 19.43 10.84 -9.61
C ALA A 106 20.92 10.89 -9.23
N GLU A 107 21.34 10.17 -8.19
CA GLU A 107 22.76 10.00 -7.83
C GLU A 107 23.58 9.35 -8.95
N GLN A 108 22.95 8.52 -9.78
CA GLN A 108 23.54 7.90 -10.98
C GLN A 108 23.42 8.78 -12.24
N GLY A 109 22.95 10.03 -12.10
CA GLY A 109 22.80 10.97 -13.21
C GLY A 109 21.59 10.71 -14.10
N ARG A 110 20.55 10.03 -13.59
CA ARG A 110 19.32 9.70 -14.32
C ARG A 110 18.10 10.27 -13.62
N HIS A 111 17.18 10.84 -14.38
CA HIS A 111 16.00 11.49 -13.85
C HIS A 111 14.75 10.68 -14.21
N ILE A 112 14.43 9.71 -13.35
CA ILE A 112 13.23 8.90 -13.46
C ILE A 112 12.08 9.48 -12.63
N GLU A 113 10.88 8.98 -12.88
CA GLU A 113 9.70 9.20 -12.04
C GLU A 113 9.16 7.89 -11.49
N PHE A 114 8.51 7.98 -10.33
CA PHE A 114 7.70 6.92 -9.75
C PHE A 114 6.28 7.43 -9.53
N TRP A 115 5.29 6.71 -10.04
CA TRP A 115 3.87 7.01 -9.94
C TRP A 115 3.18 5.90 -9.14
N ALA A 116 2.81 6.20 -7.90
CA ALA A 116 2.01 5.29 -7.08
C ALA A 116 0.53 5.58 -7.35
N LEU A 117 -0.16 4.65 -8.01
CA LEU A 117 -1.56 4.82 -8.40
C LEU A 117 -2.49 4.67 -7.20
N ASP A 118 -3.50 5.52 -7.16
CA ASP A 118 -4.58 5.44 -6.18
C ASP A 118 -5.76 4.68 -6.76
N ARG A 119 -6.42 3.83 -5.96
CA ARG A 119 -7.66 3.19 -6.43
C ARG A 119 -8.78 4.21 -6.43
N ARG A 120 -9.59 4.18 -7.49
CA ARG A 120 -10.71 5.11 -7.67
C ARG A 120 -11.63 5.19 -6.45
N SER A 121 -11.85 4.09 -5.73
CA SER A 121 -12.69 4.03 -4.53
C SER A 121 -12.19 4.89 -3.37
N ASN A 122 -10.90 5.22 -3.34
CA ASN A 122 -10.31 6.03 -2.27
C ASN A 122 -10.76 7.49 -2.34
N CYS A 123 -11.47 7.88 -3.41
CA CYS A 123 -12.26 9.12 -3.48
C CYS A 123 -13.28 9.28 -2.34
N LEU A 124 -13.65 8.18 -1.66
CA LEU A 124 -14.59 8.14 -0.55
C LEU A 124 -13.94 8.48 0.80
N GLU A 125 -12.60 8.49 0.87
CA GLU A 125 -11.89 8.69 2.12
C GLU A 125 -11.89 10.15 2.55
N ASP A 126 -12.26 10.39 3.81
CA ASP A 126 -12.10 11.68 4.46
C ASP A 126 -10.81 11.68 5.29
N ARG A 127 -9.76 12.28 4.73
CA ARG A 127 -8.46 12.47 5.41
C ARG A 127 -8.37 13.79 6.19
N THR A 128 -9.44 14.57 6.31
CA THR A 128 -9.41 15.92 6.88
C THR A 128 -8.90 15.94 8.33
N GLY A 129 -9.34 14.98 9.16
CA GLY A 129 -8.89 14.87 10.54
C GLY A 129 -7.39 14.57 10.63
N VAL A 130 -6.91 13.58 9.88
CA VAL A 130 -5.49 13.23 9.84
C VAL A 130 -4.63 14.38 9.28
N ALA A 131 -5.11 15.04 8.22
CA ALA A 131 -4.43 16.17 7.58
C ALA A 131 -4.32 17.43 8.47
N SER A 132 -4.96 17.46 9.64
CA SER A 132 -4.72 18.49 10.64
C SER A 132 -3.30 18.45 11.22
N GLY A 133 -2.63 17.29 11.14
CA GLY A 133 -1.30 17.09 11.68
C GLY A 133 -1.25 17.06 13.21
N ASP A 134 -2.38 16.83 13.89
CA ASP A 134 -2.53 16.77 15.36
C ASP A 134 -3.36 15.54 15.76
N GLN A 135 -2.82 14.64 16.60
CA GLN A 135 -3.45 13.35 16.90
C GLN A 135 -4.81 13.52 17.59
N ASP A 136 -4.88 14.38 18.61
CA ASP A 136 -6.11 14.63 19.36
C ASP A 136 -7.17 15.30 18.48
N THR A 137 -6.77 16.24 17.62
CA THR A 137 -7.67 16.86 16.64
C THR A 137 -8.21 15.87 15.63
N ALA A 138 -7.39 14.90 15.18
CA ALA A 138 -7.87 13.83 14.32
C ALA A 138 -8.94 12.99 15.04
N VAL A 139 -8.67 12.53 16.27
CA VAL A 139 -9.66 11.78 17.07
C VAL A 139 -10.94 12.60 17.28
N ASP A 140 -10.83 13.88 17.64
CA ASP A 140 -11.98 14.74 17.85
C ASP A 140 -12.80 14.97 16.56
N TYR A 141 -12.14 15.04 15.40
CA TYR A 141 -12.80 15.20 14.11
C TYR A 141 -13.64 13.97 13.78
N TYR A 142 -13.06 12.77 13.89
CA TYR A 142 -13.74 11.53 13.50
C TYR A 142 -14.77 11.06 14.52
N TYR A 143 -14.61 11.41 15.81
CA TYR A 143 -15.40 10.80 16.89
C TYR A 143 -16.15 11.79 17.78
N ARG A 144 -15.92 13.10 17.66
CA ARG A 144 -16.48 14.13 18.58
C ARG A 144 -16.99 15.39 17.89
N ASP A 145 -17.36 15.30 16.61
CA ASP A 145 -17.95 16.39 15.83
C ASP A 145 -17.09 17.67 15.76
N LYS A 146 -15.78 17.59 16.02
CA LYS A 146 -14.90 18.76 15.93
C LYS A 146 -14.79 19.20 14.47
N GLN A 147 -14.94 20.50 14.26
CA GLN A 147 -14.72 21.08 12.94
C GLN A 147 -13.24 21.24 12.65
N VAL A 148 -12.78 20.73 11.50
CA VAL A 148 -11.42 20.89 10.99
C VAL A 148 -11.52 21.44 9.57
N ALA A 149 -10.79 22.52 9.28
CA ALA A 149 -10.83 23.20 7.97
C ALA A 149 -12.26 23.54 7.47
N GLY A 150 -13.19 23.84 8.40
CA GLY A 150 -14.60 24.15 8.08
C GLY A 150 -15.46 22.93 7.73
N ARG A 151 -14.95 21.71 7.89
CA ARG A 151 -15.68 20.45 7.68
C ARG A 151 -15.96 19.77 9.02
N THR A 152 -17.01 18.98 9.05
CA THR A 152 -17.30 18.00 10.12
C THR A 152 -17.29 16.63 9.47
N PHE A 153 -16.90 15.58 10.20
CA PHE A 153 -16.90 14.23 9.63
C PHE A 153 -18.34 13.75 9.37
N ASP A 154 -18.62 13.33 8.13
CA ASP A 154 -19.95 12.86 7.72
C ASP A 154 -20.21 11.38 8.11
N GLY A 155 -19.23 10.74 8.76
CA GLY A 155 -19.25 9.31 9.09
C GLY A 155 -18.63 8.44 8.01
N PHE A 156 -18.40 7.17 8.34
CA PHE A 156 -17.94 6.16 7.39
C PHE A 156 -19.08 5.72 6.46
N VAL A 157 -18.79 5.61 5.17
CA VAL A 157 -19.80 5.31 4.14
C VAL A 157 -20.27 3.87 4.24
N GLY A 158 -21.59 3.67 4.38
CA GLY A 158 -22.17 2.35 4.53
C GLY A 158 -22.39 1.63 3.19
N ASN A 159 -22.42 0.29 3.21
CA ASN A 159 -22.60 -0.54 2.00
C ASN A 159 -23.80 -0.12 1.12
N GLY A 160 -24.87 0.41 1.72
CA GLY A 160 -26.07 0.88 1.00
C GLY A 160 -25.82 2.02 0.01
N GLU A 161 -24.79 2.84 0.23
CA GLU A 161 -24.43 3.99 -0.61
C GLU A 161 -23.39 3.63 -1.68
N LEU A 162 -22.84 2.41 -1.62
CA LEU A 162 -21.74 1.96 -2.46
C LEU A 162 -22.20 1.21 -3.71
N GLY A 163 -23.46 1.37 -4.14
CA GLY A 163 -24.04 0.64 -5.28
C GLY A 163 -23.21 0.69 -6.56
N TRP A 164 -22.54 1.82 -6.81
CA TRP A 164 -21.66 2.02 -7.96
C TRP A 164 -20.38 1.15 -7.91
N MET A 165 -19.93 0.75 -6.71
CA MET A 165 -18.74 -0.08 -6.52
C MET A 165 -18.93 -1.55 -6.92
N ALA A 166 -20.17 -2.00 -7.10
CA ALA A 166 -20.48 -3.38 -7.52
C ALA A 166 -19.86 -3.77 -8.88
N LYS A 167 -19.38 -2.77 -9.65
CA LYS A 167 -18.76 -2.92 -10.96
C LYS A 167 -17.27 -2.53 -11.00
N LEU A 168 -16.69 -2.14 -9.86
CA LEU A 168 -15.26 -1.84 -9.75
C LEU A 168 -14.44 -3.13 -9.61
N GLY A 169 -14.44 -3.91 -10.68
CA GLY A 169 -13.62 -5.12 -10.81
C GLY A 169 -12.34 -4.89 -11.58
N VAL A 170 -11.66 -6.00 -11.91
CA VAL A 170 -10.40 -6.00 -12.68
C VAL A 170 -10.51 -5.15 -13.95
N GLU A 171 -11.58 -5.34 -14.73
CA GLU A 171 -11.83 -4.62 -15.98
C GLU A 171 -11.77 -3.09 -15.80
N ARG A 172 -12.38 -2.56 -14.74
CA ARG A 172 -12.38 -1.12 -14.49
C ARG A 172 -11.04 -0.65 -13.93
N THR A 173 -10.40 -1.43 -13.06
CA THR A 173 -9.10 -1.08 -12.48
C THR A 173 -8.01 -0.93 -13.56
N VAL A 174 -7.92 -1.89 -14.50
CA VAL A 174 -6.93 -1.79 -15.59
C VAL A 174 -7.30 -0.69 -16.60
N ARG A 175 -8.59 -0.43 -16.79
CA ARG A 175 -9.07 0.69 -17.62
C ARG A 175 -8.75 2.05 -17.00
N ASP A 176 -8.84 2.18 -15.67
CA ASP A 176 -8.43 3.38 -14.94
C ASP A 176 -6.95 3.68 -15.18
N GLN A 177 -6.07 2.67 -15.07
CA GLN A 177 -4.66 2.83 -15.40
C GLN A 177 -4.44 3.26 -16.86
N TYR A 178 -5.14 2.65 -17.82
CA TYR A 178 -5.02 3.01 -19.23
C TYR A 178 -5.49 4.44 -19.52
N ASP A 179 -6.66 4.82 -18.99
CA ASP A 179 -7.22 6.16 -19.17
C ASP A 179 -6.31 7.22 -18.54
N LEU A 180 -5.68 6.94 -17.38
CA LEU A 180 -4.68 7.81 -16.75
C LEU A 180 -3.41 7.92 -17.61
N LEU A 181 -2.83 6.80 -18.03
CA LEU A 181 -1.61 6.78 -18.85
C LEU A 181 -1.79 7.53 -20.17
N THR A 182 -2.94 7.35 -20.83
CA THR A 182 -3.22 8.03 -22.11
C THR A 182 -3.51 9.51 -21.94
N ALA A 183 -4.01 9.95 -20.78
CA ALA A 183 -4.18 11.36 -20.46
C ALA A 183 -2.84 12.05 -20.16
N GLU A 184 -1.98 11.45 -19.32
CA GLU A 184 -0.70 12.04 -18.93
C GLU A 184 0.36 11.93 -20.03
N LEU A 185 0.37 10.82 -20.78
CA LEU A 185 1.37 10.51 -21.80
C LEU A 185 0.69 10.11 -23.11
N PRO A 186 0.10 11.03 -23.89
CA PRO A 186 -0.75 10.68 -25.03
C PRO A 186 -0.02 9.93 -26.17
N ASP A 187 1.28 10.15 -26.36
CA ASP A 187 2.08 9.42 -27.35
C ASP A 187 2.35 7.97 -26.89
N GLN A 188 1.73 7.00 -27.58
CA GLN A 188 1.91 5.57 -27.31
C GLN A 188 3.36 5.11 -27.45
N ARG A 189 4.15 5.73 -28.33
CA ARG A 189 5.56 5.40 -28.48
C ARG A 189 6.34 5.78 -27.22
N VAL A 190 6.06 6.96 -26.66
CA VAL A 190 6.68 7.39 -25.38
C VAL A 190 6.33 6.41 -24.27
N ARG A 191 5.06 6.00 -24.16
CA ARG A 191 4.65 4.99 -23.18
C ARG A 191 5.40 3.67 -23.37
N LYS A 192 5.45 3.18 -24.61
CA LYS A 192 6.12 1.92 -24.95
C LYS A 192 7.64 1.94 -24.76
N GLU A 193 8.24 3.12 -24.81
CA GLU A 193 9.69 3.32 -24.67
C GLU A 193 10.09 3.54 -23.20
N LYS A 194 9.28 4.25 -22.41
CA LYS A 194 9.69 4.80 -21.11
C LYS A 194 8.95 4.25 -19.89
N VAL A 195 7.74 3.73 -20.05
CA VAL A 195 6.89 3.37 -18.91
C VAL A 195 7.15 1.93 -18.48
N LEU A 196 7.48 1.73 -17.20
CA LEU A 196 7.59 0.42 -16.57
C LEU A 196 6.36 0.25 -15.68
N CYS A 197 5.55 -0.78 -15.94
CA CYS A 197 4.29 -0.99 -15.23
C CYS A 197 4.44 -2.13 -14.22
N GLY A 198 3.99 -1.94 -13.00
CA GLY A 198 4.17 -2.94 -11.98
C GLY A 198 3.30 -2.71 -10.77
N GLY A 199 3.65 -3.37 -9.67
CA GLY A 199 2.96 -3.17 -8.41
C GLY A 199 3.40 -4.14 -7.33
N HIS A 200 2.84 -3.91 -6.15
CA HIS A 200 3.07 -4.74 -4.97
C HIS A 200 1.95 -5.74 -4.78
N SER A 201 2.27 -6.99 -4.43
CA SER A 201 1.26 -8.00 -4.09
C SER A 201 0.22 -8.16 -5.21
N LEU A 202 -1.06 -7.89 -4.93
CA LEU A 202 -2.12 -7.82 -5.94
C LEU A 202 -1.80 -6.90 -7.14
N GLY A 203 -1.01 -5.84 -6.95
CA GLY A 203 -0.57 -4.94 -8.01
C GLY A 203 0.16 -5.64 -9.16
N GLY A 204 0.92 -6.71 -8.88
CA GLY A 204 1.52 -7.55 -9.92
C GLY A 204 0.48 -8.32 -10.74
N VAL A 205 -0.58 -8.80 -10.08
CA VAL A 205 -1.69 -9.49 -10.75
C VAL A 205 -2.51 -8.50 -11.60
N ILE A 206 -2.77 -7.30 -11.09
CA ILE A 206 -3.40 -6.23 -11.87
C ILE A 206 -2.55 -5.86 -13.09
N THR A 207 -1.22 -5.83 -12.93
CA THR A 207 -0.29 -5.60 -14.05
C THR A 207 -0.36 -6.71 -15.09
N GLY A 208 -0.52 -7.98 -14.69
CA GLY A 208 -0.74 -9.07 -15.65
C GLY A 208 -2.05 -8.94 -16.42
N TYR A 209 -3.15 -8.56 -15.75
CA TYR A 209 -4.40 -8.23 -16.45
C TYR A 209 -4.24 -7.02 -17.37
N PHE A 210 -3.52 -5.98 -16.94
CA PHE A 210 -3.24 -4.82 -17.77
C PHE A 210 -2.46 -5.25 -19.01
N ALA A 211 -1.36 -5.99 -18.86
CA ALA A 211 -0.51 -6.47 -19.96
C ALA A 211 -1.28 -7.26 -21.04
N THR A 212 -2.30 -8.02 -20.62
CA THR A 212 -3.11 -8.87 -21.50
C THR A 212 -4.38 -8.21 -22.01
N ALA A 213 -4.70 -6.99 -21.56
CA ALA A 213 -5.91 -6.28 -21.91
C ALA A 213 -5.89 -5.68 -23.33
N ASP A 214 -7.09 -5.41 -23.80
CA ASP A 214 -7.44 -4.68 -25.02
C ASP A 214 -8.51 -3.64 -24.62
N PHE A 215 -8.33 -2.39 -25.02
CA PHE A 215 -9.11 -1.25 -24.50
C PHE A 215 -10.06 -0.62 -25.54
N ASP A 216 -9.96 -0.98 -26.82
CA ASP A 216 -10.88 -0.57 -27.89
C ASP A 216 -11.86 -1.69 -28.33
N GLY A 217 -11.61 -2.94 -27.92
CA GLY A 217 -12.47 -4.09 -28.20
C GLY A 217 -12.23 -4.72 -29.58
N ASP A 218 -11.25 -4.23 -30.35
CA ASP A 218 -10.89 -4.72 -31.66
C ASP A 218 -9.50 -5.37 -31.64
N ARG A 219 -9.49 -6.71 -31.57
CA ARG A 219 -8.26 -7.51 -31.56
C ARG A 219 -7.38 -7.34 -32.81
N ALA A 220 -7.89 -6.71 -33.88
CA ALA A 220 -7.09 -6.40 -35.07
C ALA A 220 -6.22 -5.15 -34.88
N THR A 221 -6.59 -4.25 -33.97
CA THR A 221 -5.75 -3.15 -33.50
C THR A 221 -4.99 -3.59 -32.26
N THR A 222 -3.79 -3.03 -32.07
CA THR A 222 -2.95 -3.33 -30.90
C THR A 222 -2.31 -2.07 -30.34
N ALA A 223 -2.67 -0.89 -30.85
CA ALA A 223 -2.09 0.36 -30.39
C ALA A 223 -2.48 0.66 -28.94
N ASP A 224 -3.63 0.16 -28.51
CA ASP A 224 -4.20 0.24 -27.19
C ASP A 224 -3.88 -0.99 -26.32
N ALA A 225 -3.62 -2.16 -26.92
CA ALA A 225 -3.24 -3.37 -26.20
C ALA A 225 -2.23 -3.11 -25.07
N GLY A 226 -2.48 -3.67 -23.88
CA GLY A 226 -1.79 -3.26 -22.66
C GLY A 226 -0.27 -3.49 -22.68
N HIS A 227 0.19 -4.62 -23.21
CA HIS A 227 1.62 -4.89 -23.41
C HIS A 227 2.31 -3.92 -24.38
N ARG A 228 1.55 -3.12 -25.13
CA ARG A 228 2.06 -2.02 -25.96
C ARG A 228 2.03 -0.66 -25.27
N GLN A 229 1.61 -0.58 -24.02
CA GLN A 229 1.62 0.65 -23.22
C GLN A 229 2.82 0.74 -22.25
N CYS A 230 3.56 -0.34 -22.06
CA CYS A 230 4.72 -0.37 -21.15
C CYS A 230 5.94 -1.01 -21.86
N ALA A 231 7.12 -0.52 -21.52
CA ALA A 231 8.43 -1.02 -21.96
C ALA A 231 8.87 -2.29 -21.21
N GLY A 232 8.39 -2.46 -19.98
CA GLY A 232 8.77 -3.54 -19.06
C GLY A 232 7.81 -3.63 -17.89
N TYR A 233 7.96 -4.68 -17.10
CA TYR A 233 7.16 -4.89 -15.89
C TYR A 233 8.04 -5.02 -14.64
N PHE A 234 7.47 -4.68 -13.48
CA PHE A 234 8.09 -5.01 -12.20
C PHE A 234 7.06 -5.57 -11.21
N ALA A 235 7.51 -6.48 -10.35
CA ALA A 235 6.69 -7.19 -9.39
C ALA A 235 7.36 -7.11 -8.01
N LEU A 236 6.70 -6.50 -7.02
CA LEU A 236 7.18 -6.40 -5.65
C LEU A 236 6.39 -7.36 -4.76
N ASP A 237 7.10 -8.31 -4.16
CA ASP A 237 6.58 -9.47 -3.43
C ASP A 237 5.39 -10.16 -4.13
N THR A 238 5.55 -10.41 -5.42
CA THR A 238 4.51 -10.94 -6.31
C THR A 238 5.10 -11.40 -7.64
N THR A 239 4.26 -11.85 -8.57
CA THR A 239 4.62 -12.08 -9.97
C THR A 239 3.66 -11.33 -10.89
N VAL A 240 4.07 -11.10 -12.14
CA VAL A 240 3.16 -10.58 -13.18
C VAL A 240 2.33 -11.74 -13.74
N SER A 241 1.13 -11.92 -13.22
CA SER A 241 0.20 -12.99 -13.61
C SER A 241 -1.25 -12.50 -13.71
N THR A 242 -2.14 -13.33 -14.25
CA THR A 242 -3.61 -13.13 -14.20
C THR A 242 -4.30 -14.00 -13.15
N SER A 243 -3.51 -14.66 -12.30
CA SER A 243 -3.97 -15.60 -11.28
C SER A 243 -3.42 -15.22 -9.90
N LEU A 244 -4.27 -15.29 -8.88
CA LEU A 244 -3.81 -15.20 -7.48
C LEU A 244 -3.01 -16.44 -7.07
N ALA A 245 -3.25 -17.61 -7.68
CA ALA A 245 -2.49 -18.82 -7.38
C ALA A 245 -1.00 -18.71 -7.78
N ASP A 246 -0.69 -17.76 -8.67
CA ASP A 246 0.66 -17.50 -9.16
C ASP A 246 1.38 -16.40 -8.35
N LEU A 247 0.71 -15.81 -7.34
CA LEU A 247 1.37 -15.02 -6.30
C LEU A 247 2.35 -15.95 -5.59
N SER A 248 3.61 -15.84 -6.00
CA SER A 248 4.75 -16.67 -5.62
C SER A 248 4.32 -18.12 -5.33
N GLY A 249 4.22 -18.98 -6.34
CA GLY A 249 4.34 -20.44 -6.16
C GLY A 249 3.32 -21.14 -5.25
N SER A 250 2.02 -20.85 -5.40
CA SER A 250 0.86 -21.42 -4.69
C SER A 250 0.55 -20.85 -3.31
N ILE A 251 -0.40 -19.90 -3.33
CA ILE A 251 -1.27 -19.56 -2.20
C ILE A 251 -2.02 -20.83 -1.76
N PRO A 252 -2.01 -21.21 -0.47
CA PRO A 252 -2.90 -22.27 0.00
C PRO A 252 -4.37 -21.80 -0.12
N ASP A 253 -5.30 -22.75 -0.22
CA ASP A 253 -6.76 -22.50 -0.18
C ASP A 253 -7.23 -21.73 1.10
N ASP A 254 -6.30 -21.39 2.00
CA ASP A 254 -6.48 -20.78 3.32
C ASP A 254 -6.23 -19.26 3.39
N THR A 255 -6.03 -18.57 2.26
CA THR A 255 -5.82 -17.10 2.26
C THR A 255 -6.94 -16.30 2.91
N ASN A 256 -8.05 -16.95 3.27
CA ASN A 256 -9.21 -16.35 3.94
C ASN A 256 -9.78 -15.12 3.22
N LEU A 257 -9.35 -14.86 1.97
CA LEU A 257 -10.17 -14.11 1.03
C LEU A 257 -11.48 -14.91 0.94
N PRO A 258 -12.63 -14.30 1.23
CA PRO A 258 -13.87 -15.05 1.35
C PRO A 258 -14.08 -15.86 0.08
N ASP A 259 -13.92 -17.19 0.11
CA ASP A 259 -14.31 -18.01 -1.03
C ASP A 259 -15.81 -17.87 -1.12
N VAL A 260 -16.23 -17.16 -2.16
CA VAL A 260 -17.63 -16.94 -2.40
C VAL A 260 -18.35 -18.26 -2.61
N GLY A 261 -17.68 -19.34 -3.05
CA GLY A 261 -18.28 -20.67 -3.28
C GLY A 261 -19.44 -20.65 -4.29
N LEU A 262 -19.59 -19.52 -4.98
CA LEU A 262 -20.74 -19.12 -5.75
C LEU A 262 -20.26 -18.73 -7.15
N GLY A 263 -21.02 -19.14 -8.17
CA GLY A 263 -20.72 -18.75 -9.55
C GLY A 263 -20.83 -17.24 -9.77
N TYR A 264 -20.10 -16.72 -10.76
CA TYR A 264 -20.03 -15.30 -11.11
C TYR A 264 -21.38 -14.56 -11.10
N GLY A 265 -22.43 -15.17 -11.70
CA GLY A 265 -23.75 -14.55 -11.75
C GLY A 265 -24.37 -14.30 -10.37
N THR A 266 -24.18 -15.22 -9.42
CA THR A 266 -24.69 -15.06 -8.05
C THR A 266 -23.90 -14.00 -7.29
N VAL A 267 -22.57 -13.99 -7.44
CA VAL A 267 -21.71 -12.98 -6.83
C VAL A 267 -22.07 -11.59 -7.34
N GLN A 268 -22.18 -11.41 -8.66
CA GLN A 268 -22.58 -10.13 -9.24
C GLN A 268 -23.97 -9.70 -8.75
N ALA A 269 -24.95 -10.60 -8.71
CA ALA A 269 -26.29 -10.27 -8.20
C ALA A 269 -26.26 -9.89 -6.69
N GLY A 270 -25.42 -10.55 -5.90
CA GLY A 270 -25.18 -10.22 -4.50
C GLY A 270 -24.58 -8.82 -4.31
N LEU A 271 -23.59 -8.47 -5.13
CA LEU A 271 -23.01 -7.12 -5.13
C LEU A 271 -23.99 -6.07 -5.64
N ASP A 272 -24.72 -6.33 -6.73
CA ASP A 272 -25.70 -5.40 -7.30
C ASP A 272 -26.82 -5.10 -6.28
N SER A 273 -27.34 -6.14 -5.61
CA SER A 273 -28.38 -5.98 -4.58
C SER A 273 -27.86 -5.42 -3.25
N GLY A 274 -26.56 -5.54 -2.97
CA GLY A 274 -25.94 -5.16 -1.70
C GLY A 274 -26.10 -6.21 -0.61
N LEU A 275 -26.54 -7.43 -0.97
CA LEU A 275 -26.53 -8.59 -0.09
C LEU A 275 -25.09 -9.05 0.22
N LEU A 276 -24.18 -8.88 -0.74
CA LEU A 276 -22.74 -8.97 -0.50
C LEU A 276 -22.16 -7.58 -0.22
N PRO A 277 -21.20 -7.45 0.72
CA PRO A 277 -20.47 -6.21 0.92
C PRO A 277 -19.75 -5.78 -0.37
N ARG A 278 -19.86 -4.50 -0.73
CA ARG A 278 -19.21 -3.93 -1.91
C ARG A 278 -17.80 -3.43 -1.62
N THR A 279 -17.43 -3.42 -0.34
CA THR A 279 -16.08 -3.19 0.17
C THR A 279 -15.57 -4.46 0.82
N LEU A 280 -14.30 -4.79 0.59
CA LEU A 280 -13.63 -5.84 1.31
C LEU A 280 -13.45 -5.35 2.75
N SER A 281 -14.27 -5.86 3.65
CA SER A 281 -14.20 -5.54 5.07
C SER A 281 -14.44 -6.80 5.90
N ALA A 282 -13.61 -7.01 6.92
CA ALA A 282 -13.83 -8.00 7.97
C ALA A 282 -14.38 -7.25 9.20
N PRO A 283 -15.49 -7.70 9.80
CA PRO A 283 -15.97 -7.12 11.04
C PRO A 283 -14.82 -7.00 12.05
N VAL A 284 -14.74 -5.85 12.72
CA VAL A 284 -13.71 -5.53 13.71
C VAL A 284 -12.36 -5.10 13.12
N LEU A 285 -11.63 -5.95 12.39
CA LEU A 285 -10.22 -5.66 12.07
C LEU A 285 -9.98 -4.93 10.74
N LEU A 286 -10.80 -5.19 9.72
CA LEU A 286 -10.60 -4.64 8.38
C LEU A 286 -11.83 -3.82 8.01
N ASN A 287 -11.84 -2.56 8.43
CA ASN A 287 -12.91 -1.62 8.13
C ASN A 287 -12.38 -0.18 8.12
N PRO A 288 -13.13 0.78 7.54
CA PRO A 288 -12.71 2.17 7.44
C PRO A 288 -12.26 2.82 8.75
N GLU A 289 -12.92 2.49 9.87
CA GLU A 289 -12.58 3.04 11.19
C GLU A 289 -11.18 2.59 11.62
N MET A 290 -10.88 1.29 11.52
CA MET A 290 -9.56 0.77 11.88
C MET A 290 -8.45 1.29 10.98
N MET A 291 -8.68 1.40 9.66
CA MET A 291 -7.69 1.96 8.73
C MET A 291 -7.40 3.44 9.05
N THR A 292 -8.42 4.20 9.46
CA THR A 292 -8.24 5.58 9.93
C THR A 292 -7.43 5.64 11.22
N LEU A 293 -7.66 4.71 12.17
CA LEU A 293 -6.92 4.65 13.43
C LEU A 293 -5.43 4.37 13.24
N LEU A 294 -5.05 3.56 12.24
CA LEU A 294 -3.65 3.34 11.87
C LEU A 294 -2.95 4.67 11.51
N ALA A 295 -3.60 5.52 10.72
CA ALA A 295 -3.05 6.84 10.38
C ALA A 295 -2.99 7.79 11.61
N ILE A 296 -3.94 7.70 12.54
CA ILE A 296 -3.94 8.47 13.79
C ILE A 296 -2.80 8.00 14.73
N ALA A 297 -2.51 6.69 14.78
CA ALA A 297 -1.34 6.18 15.49
C ALA A 297 -0.04 6.72 14.88
N GLY A 298 0.06 6.75 13.54
CA GLY A 298 1.16 7.38 12.82
C GLY A 298 1.36 8.85 13.17
N LEU A 299 0.29 9.63 13.32
CA LEU A 299 0.39 11.04 13.76
C LEU A 299 1.06 11.18 15.14
N GLY A 300 0.69 10.34 16.10
CA GLY A 300 1.31 10.37 17.43
C GLY A 300 2.80 10.07 17.37
N ALA A 301 3.19 9.05 16.60
CA ALA A 301 4.58 8.67 16.44
C ALA A 301 5.43 9.79 15.80
N LEU A 302 4.85 10.59 14.90
CA LEU A 302 5.53 11.73 14.28
C LEU A 302 5.61 12.97 15.18
N GLN A 303 4.60 13.20 16.03
CA GLN A 303 4.49 14.40 16.86
C GLN A 303 5.34 14.30 18.13
N ASP A 304 5.25 13.17 18.83
CA ASP A 304 5.92 12.94 20.10
C ASP A 304 6.34 11.46 20.23
N PRO A 305 7.32 11.00 19.45
CA PRO A 305 7.67 9.58 19.32
C PRO A 305 7.92 8.85 20.64
N GLY A 306 8.71 9.48 21.52
CA GLY A 306 9.08 8.95 22.83
C GLY A 306 8.15 9.35 23.97
N GLY A 307 7.13 10.17 23.70
CA GLY A 307 6.13 10.56 24.69
C GLY A 307 5.20 9.41 25.06
N GLU A 308 4.75 9.38 26.31
CA GLU A 308 3.76 8.39 26.78
C GLU A 308 2.43 8.61 26.04
N ALA A 309 1.97 7.59 25.34
CA ALA A 309 0.82 7.64 24.47
C ALA A 309 -0.48 7.80 25.26
N THR A 310 -1.29 8.77 24.85
CA THR A 310 -2.64 8.99 25.39
C THR A 310 -3.72 8.35 24.53
N LEU A 311 -3.39 7.97 23.29
CA LEU A 311 -4.35 7.48 22.30
C LEU A 311 -5.24 6.34 22.83
N PRO A 312 -4.73 5.28 23.48
CA PRO A 312 -5.59 4.20 24.00
C PRO A 312 -6.69 4.66 24.96
N ASP A 313 -6.41 5.68 25.78
CA ASP A 313 -7.37 6.27 26.70
C ASP A 313 -8.26 7.33 26.04
N TYR A 314 -7.75 7.97 24.98
CA TYR A 314 -8.43 9.03 24.27
C TYR A 314 -9.41 8.52 23.21
N LEU A 315 -9.32 7.26 22.77
CA LEU A 315 -10.27 6.69 21.81
C LEU A 315 -11.67 6.47 22.44
N PRO A 316 -12.75 6.59 21.65
CA PRO A 316 -14.09 6.31 22.16
C PRO A 316 -14.26 4.84 22.51
N LEU A 317 -15.06 4.57 23.54
CA LEU A 317 -15.45 3.21 23.91
C LEU A 317 -16.56 2.73 22.98
N ASN A 318 -16.19 2.04 21.91
CA ASN A 318 -17.11 1.34 21.03
C ASN A 318 -16.67 -0.11 20.81
N THR A 319 -17.60 -0.96 20.39
CA THR A 319 -17.35 -2.40 20.23
C THR A 319 -16.30 -2.71 19.16
N ASN A 320 -16.21 -1.91 18.09
CA ASN A 320 -15.25 -2.12 17.01
C ASN A 320 -13.81 -1.94 17.54
N ILE A 321 -13.54 -0.81 18.17
CA ILE A 321 -12.24 -0.48 18.78
C ILE A 321 -11.89 -1.46 19.90
N GLU A 322 -12.84 -1.79 20.77
CA GLU A 322 -12.60 -2.68 21.91
C GLU A 322 -12.21 -4.09 21.45
N VAL A 323 -12.93 -4.68 20.50
CA VAL A 323 -12.63 -6.03 20.00
C VAL A 323 -11.36 -6.02 19.15
N SER A 324 -11.11 -4.96 18.36
CA SER A 324 -9.87 -4.82 17.59
C SER A 324 -8.65 -4.74 18.49
N ASN A 325 -8.69 -3.88 19.51
CA ASN A 325 -7.59 -3.76 20.46
C ASN A 325 -7.36 -5.06 21.22
N ARG A 326 -8.41 -5.80 21.59
CA ARG A 326 -8.24 -7.13 22.19
C ARG A 326 -7.58 -8.10 21.23
N PHE A 327 -8.02 -8.14 19.98
CA PHE A 327 -7.44 -9.06 19.01
C PHE A 327 -5.96 -8.74 18.73
N LEU A 328 -5.65 -7.45 18.59
CA LEU A 328 -4.30 -6.97 18.27
C LEU A 328 -3.39 -6.91 19.50
N PHE A 329 -3.90 -6.88 20.73
CA PHE A 329 -3.11 -6.63 21.94
C PHE A 329 -3.56 -7.51 23.12
N SER A 330 -3.76 -8.80 22.88
CA SER A 330 -3.89 -9.80 23.95
C SER A 330 -2.67 -10.71 23.97
N GLU A 331 -2.17 -10.99 25.17
CA GLU A 331 -1.10 -11.98 25.37
C GLU A 331 -1.58 -13.38 25.01
N ASP A 332 -2.79 -13.77 25.44
CA ASP A 332 -3.32 -15.10 25.25
C ASP A 332 -4.84 -15.11 25.06
N THR A 333 -5.41 -16.30 24.86
CA THR A 333 -6.86 -16.47 24.67
C THR A 333 -7.65 -16.05 25.93
N ALA A 334 -7.09 -16.24 27.13
CA ALA A 334 -7.76 -15.85 28.36
C ALA A 334 -7.90 -14.33 28.47
N THR A 335 -6.83 -13.60 28.12
CA THR A 335 -6.77 -12.14 28.04
C THR A 335 -7.72 -11.61 26.96
N PHE A 336 -7.77 -12.25 25.79
CA PHE A 336 -8.71 -11.89 24.72
C PHE A 336 -10.18 -12.00 25.19
N LEU A 337 -10.52 -13.10 25.87
CA LEU A 337 -11.89 -13.36 26.36
C LEU A 337 -12.27 -12.48 27.55
N SER A 338 -11.34 -12.23 28.47
CA SER A 338 -11.57 -11.38 29.64
C SER A 338 -11.56 -9.89 29.30
N GLY A 339 -10.82 -9.52 28.24
CA GLY A 339 -10.51 -8.14 27.90
C GLY A 339 -9.54 -7.45 28.84
N SER A 340 -8.79 -8.21 29.65
CA SER A 340 -7.89 -7.68 30.68
C SER A 340 -6.64 -8.58 30.83
N PRO A 341 -5.43 -8.00 30.88
CA PRO A 341 -5.14 -6.58 30.71
C PRO A 341 -5.45 -6.09 29.29
N ALA A 342 -5.82 -4.81 29.17
CA ALA A 342 -6.03 -4.11 27.90
C ALA A 342 -4.83 -3.23 27.57
N VAL A 343 -4.70 -2.77 26.31
CA VAL A 343 -3.61 -1.89 25.87
C VAL A 343 -3.40 -0.65 26.76
N LYS A 344 -4.48 -0.04 27.25
CA LYS A 344 -4.44 1.12 28.17
C LYS A 344 -3.90 0.81 29.57
N ASP A 345 -3.83 -0.46 29.94
CA ASP A 345 -3.25 -0.87 31.22
C ASP A 345 -1.71 -0.90 31.15
N PHE A 346 -1.13 -0.66 29.97
CA PHE A 346 0.31 -0.55 29.74
C PHE A 346 0.69 0.90 29.43
N ARG A 347 1.84 1.32 29.94
CA ARG A 347 2.44 2.62 29.63
C ARG A 347 3.31 2.45 28.40
N LEU A 348 2.85 2.94 27.25
CA LEU A 348 3.51 2.77 25.95
C LEU A 348 3.90 4.15 25.40
N THR A 349 5.00 4.27 24.67
CA THR A 349 5.25 5.48 23.87
C THR A 349 4.40 5.50 22.59
N ASN A 350 4.30 6.65 21.93
CA ASN A 350 3.59 6.72 20.65
C ASN A 350 4.20 5.82 19.57
N GLU A 351 5.54 5.72 19.52
CA GLU A 351 6.21 4.72 18.67
C GLU A 351 5.89 3.29 19.07
N ALA A 352 5.81 2.99 20.37
CA ALA A 352 5.46 1.65 20.82
C ALA A 352 4.01 1.27 20.46
N ILE A 353 3.09 2.25 20.42
CA ILE A 353 1.73 2.02 19.90
C ILE A 353 1.75 1.69 18.41
N LEU A 354 2.48 2.47 17.60
CA LEU A 354 2.56 2.22 16.17
C LEU A 354 3.26 0.89 15.87
N GLY A 355 4.39 0.63 16.53
CA GLY A 355 5.12 -0.63 16.44
C GLY A 355 4.23 -1.81 16.82
N ALA A 356 3.48 -1.75 17.93
CA ALA A 356 2.55 -2.81 18.30
C ALA A 356 1.47 -3.12 17.24
N LEU A 357 1.11 -2.13 16.40
CA LEU A 357 0.09 -2.26 15.37
C LEU A 357 0.61 -2.75 14.02
N MET A 358 1.91 -2.59 13.73
CA MET A 358 2.49 -2.82 12.41
C MET A 358 3.68 -3.79 12.40
N ASP A 359 4.35 -3.94 13.54
CA ASP A 359 5.58 -4.73 13.64
C ASP A 359 5.34 -6.24 13.49
N ASP A 360 6.22 -6.92 12.77
CA ASP A 360 6.14 -8.35 12.48
C ASP A 360 6.29 -9.26 13.70
N HIS A 361 6.83 -8.76 14.80
CA HIS A 361 6.88 -9.45 16.09
C HIS A 361 5.77 -8.99 17.06
N SER A 362 4.84 -8.13 16.64
CA SER A 362 3.68 -7.76 17.45
C SER A 362 2.36 -8.02 16.76
N VAL A 363 2.13 -7.48 15.57
CA VAL A 363 0.84 -7.58 14.89
C VAL A 363 0.63 -9.02 14.40
N PRO A 364 -0.50 -9.66 14.74
CA PRO A 364 -0.73 -11.05 14.34
C PRO A 364 -1.26 -11.16 12.90
N LEU A 365 -1.10 -10.17 12.02
CA LEU A 365 -1.69 -10.17 10.67
C LEU A 365 -0.59 -9.95 9.64
N ALA A 366 -0.20 -11.01 8.94
CA ALA A 366 0.97 -11.05 8.04
C ALA A 366 0.97 -9.98 6.94
N PHE A 367 -0.20 -9.56 6.46
CA PHE A 367 -0.32 -8.52 5.44
C PHE A 367 -0.13 -7.10 5.98
N LEU A 368 -0.12 -6.90 7.31
CA LEU A 368 0.18 -5.63 7.98
C LEU A 368 1.61 -5.58 8.51
N GLN A 369 2.38 -6.68 8.41
CA GLN A 369 3.70 -6.81 9.02
C GLN A 369 4.74 -6.02 8.23
N SER A 370 5.40 -5.09 8.94
CA SER A 370 6.63 -4.40 8.56
C SER A 370 7.65 -4.61 9.67
N SER A 371 8.92 -4.83 9.35
CA SER A 371 9.97 -5.02 10.36
C SER A 371 10.53 -3.68 10.82
N VAL A 372 9.92 -3.09 11.85
CA VAL A 372 10.16 -1.71 12.29
C VAL A 372 11.00 -1.59 13.57
N GLY A 373 11.52 -2.70 14.06
CA GLY A 373 12.32 -2.80 15.26
C GLY A 373 11.67 -3.68 16.32
N PHE A 374 11.69 -3.25 17.59
CA PHE A 374 11.15 -4.08 18.67
C PHE A 374 10.79 -3.30 19.94
N PHE A 375 9.98 -3.90 20.82
CA PHE A 375 9.71 -3.34 22.15
C PHE A 375 11.00 -3.20 22.99
N ASP A 376 11.09 -2.13 23.79
CA ASP A 376 12.18 -1.90 24.76
C ASP A 376 11.63 -1.21 26.03
N GLY A 377 12.48 -0.88 27.00
CA GLY A 377 12.14 -0.14 28.22
C GLY A 377 11.60 -1.00 29.36
N GLY A 378 11.28 -2.27 29.11
CA GLY A 378 10.75 -3.20 30.10
C GLY A 378 10.85 -4.67 29.70
N PRO A 379 10.41 -5.60 30.57
CA PRO A 379 10.32 -7.02 30.23
C PRO A 379 9.17 -7.29 29.27
N VAL A 380 9.43 -8.14 28.27
CA VAL A 380 8.44 -8.65 27.30
C VAL A 380 8.29 -10.16 27.47
N VAL A 381 7.16 -10.69 27.03
CA VAL A 381 6.82 -12.12 27.05
C VAL A 381 6.24 -12.56 25.71
N ASP A 382 6.16 -13.87 25.51
CA ASP A 382 5.48 -14.49 24.37
C ASP A 382 4.02 -14.03 24.28
N LYS A 383 3.63 -13.58 23.09
CA LYS A 383 2.24 -13.32 22.74
C LYS A 383 1.68 -14.54 22.00
N ASN A 384 0.86 -15.31 22.69
CA ASN A 384 0.30 -16.58 22.24
C ASN A 384 -1.14 -16.48 21.71
N PHE A 385 -1.59 -15.29 21.33
CA PHE A 385 -2.87 -15.05 20.67
C PHE A 385 -2.67 -14.29 19.36
N PRO A 386 -3.37 -14.66 18.27
CA PRO A 386 -4.38 -15.73 18.15
C PRO A 386 -3.77 -17.13 18.04
N VAL A 387 -2.45 -17.23 17.86
CA VAL A 387 -1.70 -18.47 17.71
C VAL A 387 -0.49 -18.43 18.63
N ALA A 388 -0.17 -19.56 19.25
CA ALA A 388 0.98 -19.69 20.13
C ALA A 388 2.28 -19.76 19.33
N ASN A 389 3.34 -19.13 19.86
CA ASN A 389 4.68 -19.21 19.30
C ASN A 389 5.15 -20.67 19.19
N GLY A 390 5.79 -21.01 18.07
CA GLY A 390 6.29 -22.36 17.82
C GLY A 390 5.24 -23.44 17.59
N SER A 391 3.97 -23.07 17.38
CA SER A 391 2.92 -24.04 17.07
C SER A 391 3.05 -24.62 15.65
N ASP A 392 2.89 -25.94 15.52
CA ASP A 392 2.86 -26.61 14.22
C ASP A 392 1.59 -26.21 13.44
N GLY A 393 1.75 -25.80 12.18
CA GLY A 393 0.62 -25.54 11.28
C GLY A 393 -0.09 -24.19 11.49
N GLN A 394 0.64 -23.17 11.94
CA GLN A 394 0.14 -21.78 11.98
C GLN A 394 -0.38 -21.33 10.60
N PRO A 395 -1.61 -20.81 10.51
CA PRO A 395 -2.11 -20.22 9.27
C PRO A 395 -1.19 -19.12 8.76
N ALA A 396 -0.90 -19.12 7.46
CA ALA A 396 0.03 -18.15 6.84
C ALA A 396 -0.40 -16.69 7.08
N LEU A 397 -1.71 -16.45 7.23
CA LEU A 397 -2.29 -15.14 7.54
C LEU A 397 -1.76 -14.52 8.84
N PHE A 398 -1.25 -15.32 9.78
CA PHE A 398 -0.74 -14.83 11.06
C PHE A 398 0.79 -14.60 11.08
N GLY A 399 1.47 -14.90 9.97
CA GLY A 399 2.93 -14.77 9.83
C GLY A 399 3.70 -15.88 10.53
N GLY A 400 5.00 -15.98 10.25
CA GLY A 400 5.88 -17.01 10.82
C GLY A 400 6.67 -16.56 12.05
N GLU A 401 6.82 -15.25 12.25
CA GLU A 401 7.65 -14.70 13.33
C GLU A 401 7.03 -14.90 14.70
N TYR A 402 7.89 -15.04 15.72
CA TYR A 402 7.46 -15.17 17.11
C TYR A 402 6.92 -13.82 17.58
N LYS A 403 5.76 -13.85 18.24
CA LYS A 403 5.09 -12.64 18.69
C LYS A 403 5.42 -12.34 20.14
N ALA A 404 5.58 -11.05 20.46
CA ALA A 404 5.91 -10.54 21.77
C ALA A 404 4.92 -9.46 22.22
N ILE A 405 4.81 -9.30 23.54
CA ILE A 405 3.99 -8.26 24.18
C ILE A 405 4.65 -7.82 25.50
N PRO A 406 4.45 -6.56 25.94
CA PRO A 406 4.79 -6.12 27.30
C PRO A 406 4.24 -7.03 28.41
N ASP A 407 5.09 -7.37 29.40
CA ASP A 407 4.77 -8.29 30.51
C ASP A 407 3.97 -7.64 31.66
N ARG A 408 4.17 -6.33 31.93
CA ARG A 408 3.75 -5.72 33.21
C ARG A 408 2.73 -4.60 33.02
N PRO A 409 1.42 -4.87 33.18
CA PRO A 409 0.41 -3.83 33.33
C PRO A 409 0.76 -2.89 34.51
N GLY A 410 0.61 -1.59 34.31
CA GLY A 410 1.02 -0.56 35.28
C GLY A 410 2.54 -0.51 35.55
N GLY A 411 3.34 -1.15 34.70
CA GLY A 411 4.78 -1.29 34.84
C GLY A 411 5.60 -0.08 34.34
N PRO A 412 6.82 -0.31 33.80
CA PRO A 412 7.63 0.75 33.24
C PRO A 412 6.96 1.37 32.00
N LEU A 413 7.51 2.49 31.52
CA LEU A 413 7.19 3.01 30.20
C LEU A 413 7.91 2.12 29.17
N TYR A 414 7.15 1.37 28.39
CA TYR A 414 7.64 0.59 27.27
C TYR A 414 7.85 1.52 26.08
N THR A 415 9.03 1.43 25.49
CA THR A 415 9.46 2.24 24.35
C THR A 415 9.58 1.35 23.11
N TRP A 416 9.91 1.96 21.98
CA TRP A 416 10.25 1.26 20.75
C TRP A 416 11.74 1.43 20.44
N ARG A 417 12.41 0.35 20.08
CA ARG A 417 13.76 0.37 19.53
C ARG A 417 13.63 0.31 18.02
N ASN A 418 14.03 1.38 17.33
CA ASN A 418 13.96 1.48 15.87
C ASN A 418 14.84 0.40 15.19
N TYR A 419 14.56 0.11 13.91
CA TYR A 419 15.24 -0.94 13.14
C TYR A 419 16.78 -0.82 13.19
N ASP A 420 17.30 0.41 13.11
CA ASP A 420 18.75 0.73 13.05
C ASP A 420 19.48 0.60 14.39
N ARG A 421 18.74 0.23 15.44
CA ARG A 421 19.21 0.07 16.82
C ARG A 421 19.13 -1.37 17.29
N VAL A 422 18.55 -2.27 16.50
CA VAL A 422 18.50 -3.70 16.79
C VAL A 422 19.86 -4.31 16.48
N GLY A 423 20.38 -5.10 17.43
CA GLY A 423 21.74 -5.65 17.40
C GLY A 423 22.84 -4.71 17.90
N ASP A 424 22.50 -3.48 18.32
CA ASP A 424 23.47 -2.58 18.96
C ASP A 424 24.03 -3.17 20.27
N PRO A 425 25.20 -2.70 20.77
CA PRO A 425 25.79 -3.22 22.00
C PRO A 425 24.92 -3.11 23.25
N ASP A 426 23.90 -2.25 23.22
CA ASP A 426 22.93 -2.05 24.30
C ASP A 426 21.57 -2.72 24.03
N ASP A 427 21.46 -3.53 22.97
CA ASP A 427 20.28 -4.36 22.70
C ASP A 427 20.14 -5.45 23.78
N PRO A 428 19.00 -5.53 24.49
CA PRO A 428 18.74 -6.58 25.48
C PRO A 428 18.77 -8.00 24.90
N GLY A 429 18.56 -8.16 23.59
CA GLY A 429 18.53 -9.46 22.92
C GLY A 429 17.40 -10.35 23.41
N TYR A 430 16.17 -9.79 23.45
CA TYR A 430 14.97 -10.46 23.97
C TYR A 430 14.72 -11.80 23.29
N ARG A 431 14.26 -12.77 24.08
CA ARG A 431 14.03 -14.15 23.68
C ARG A 431 12.68 -14.63 24.16
N ALA A 432 12.06 -15.47 23.34
CA ALA A 432 10.90 -16.26 23.69
C ALA A 432 11.22 -17.27 24.81
N ALA A 433 10.18 -17.83 25.41
CA ALA A 433 10.29 -18.79 26.50
C ALA A 433 11.10 -20.05 26.15
N ASP A 434 11.18 -20.42 24.87
CA ASP A 434 11.98 -21.55 24.37
C ASP A 434 13.46 -21.19 24.10
N GLY A 435 13.84 -19.92 24.25
CA GLY A 435 15.19 -19.40 24.02
C GLY A 435 15.43 -18.85 22.61
N THR A 436 14.45 -18.95 21.71
CA THR A 436 14.51 -18.37 20.36
C THR A 436 14.58 -16.84 20.47
N PRO A 437 15.56 -16.15 19.83
CA PRO A 437 15.51 -14.69 19.71
C PRO A 437 14.24 -14.27 19.00
N PHE A 438 13.61 -13.17 19.44
CA PHE A 438 12.48 -12.64 18.68
C PHE A 438 12.96 -12.14 17.32
N THR A 439 13.90 -11.19 17.31
CA THR A 439 14.45 -10.61 16.07
C THR A 439 15.98 -10.46 16.10
N ASP A 440 16.56 -10.03 14.99
CA ASP A 440 17.95 -9.61 14.84
C ASP A 440 18.10 -8.48 13.79
N ALA A 441 19.28 -7.86 13.75
CA ALA A 441 19.55 -6.70 12.89
C ALA A 441 19.35 -6.95 11.39
N GLY A 442 19.41 -8.22 10.94
CA GLY A 442 19.17 -8.59 9.55
C GLY A 442 17.69 -8.67 9.17
N LYS A 443 16.80 -8.73 10.16
CA LYS A 443 15.34 -8.81 9.97
C LYS A 443 14.64 -7.47 10.11
N GLU A 444 15.24 -6.51 10.83
CA GLU A 444 14.68 -5.18 11.02
C GLU A 444 15.21 -4.21 9.96
N VAL A 445 14.31 -3.66 9.13
CA VAL A 445 14.68 -2.99 7.87
C VAL A 445 13.94 -1.69 7.60
N THR A 446 12.86 -1.42 8.32
CA THR A 446 11.97 -0.28 8.11
C THR A 446 12.09 0.72 9.25
N ASP A 447 12.32 2.00 8.92
CA ASP A 447 12.33 3.06 9.91
C ASP A 447 10.89 3.40 10.35
N ILE A 448 10.62 3.35 11.66
CA ILE A 448 9.27 3.57 12.19
C ILE A 448 8.74 4.99 11.93
N GLN A 449 9.62 6.00 11.87
CA GLN A 449 9.24 7.38 11.56
C GLN A 449 8.93 7.54 10.06
N GLU A 450 9.65 6.85 9.19
CA GLU A 450 9.32 6.79 7.77
C GLU A 450 7.99 6.06 7.52
N LEU A 451 7.74 4.96 8.21
CA LEU A 451 6.43 4.28 8.18
C LEU A 451 5.31 5.21 8.70
N ALA A 452 5.51 5.86 9.84
CA ALA A 452 4.54 6.78 10.42
C ALA A 452 4.21 7.93 9.44
N ARG A 453 5.22 8.47 8.76
CA ARG A 453 5.09 9.48 7.72
C ARG A 453 4.28 8.98 6.52
N SER A 454 4.60 7.78 6.05
CA SER A 454 3.88 7.11 4.95
C SER A 454 2.39 6.93 5.28
N MET A 455 2.05 6.61 6.53
CA MET A 455 0.66 6.43 6.98
C MET A 455 -0.10 7.75 7.19
N ALA A 456 0.56 8.76 7.79
CA ALA A 456 -0.12 9.92 8.35
C ALA A 456 0.05 11.21 7.55
N GLN A 457 1.18 11.44 6.87
CA GLN A 457 1.42 12.70 6.14
C GLN A 457 0.99 12.65 4.68
N GLN A 458 0.82 11.44 4.14
CA GLN A 458 0.45 11.27 2.74
C GLN A 458 -0.97 11.80 2.46
N PRO A 459 -1.19 12.54 1.35
CA PRO A 459 -2.52 13.06 0.99
C PRO A 459 -3.41 11.98 0.37
N LEU A 460 -2.81 10.86 -0.04
CA LEU A 460 -3.46 9.61 -0.37
C LEU A 460 -3.15 8.59 0.73
N ASP A 461 -3.96 7.55 0.81
CA ASP A 461 -3.96 6.59 1.90
C ASP A 461 -2.80 5.59 1.82
N PHE A 462 -2.36 5.12 2.98
CA PHE A 462 -1.47 3.96 3.11
C PHE A 462 -2.28 2.67 3.13
N THR A 463 -3.39 2.66 3.88
CA THR A 463 -4.36 1.57 3.92
C THR A 463 -5.70 2.01 3.35
N GLU A 464 -6.30 1.18 2.49
CA GLU A 464 -7.57 1.49 1.84
C GLU A 464 -8.76 1.17 2.72
N GLN A 465 -9.62 2.17 2.92
CA GLN A 465 -10.88 2.04 3.65
C GLN A 465 -11.96 1.35 2.79
N TYR A 466 -11.98 1.62 1.49
CA TYR A 466 -13.05 1.21 0.57
C TYR A 466 -12.54 0.32 -0.56
N PHE A 467 -11.71 -0.69 -0.26
CA PHE A 467 -11.23 -1.64 -1.26
C PHE A 467 -12.40 -2.36 -1.95
N PRO A 468 -12.52 -2.38 -3.30
CA PRO A 468 -13.67 -2.98 -3.97
C PRO A 468 -13.73 -4.52 -3.85
N THR A 469 -14.79 -5.07 -3.25
CA THR A 469 -14.99 -6.55 -3.20
C THR A 469 -15.00 -7.18 -4.58
N LYS A 470 -15.56 -6.47 -5.57
CA LYS A 470 -15.64 -6.94 -6.95
C LYS A 470 -14.26 -7.29 -7.53
N LEU A 471 -13.22 -6.54 -7.15
CA LEU A 471 -11.85 -6.80 -7.58
C LEU A 471 -11.34 -8.15 -7.08
N VAL A 472 -11.49 -8.47 -5.79
CA VAL A 472 -11.11 -9.80 -5.26
C VAL A 472 -11.93 -10.91 -5.90
N THR A 473 -13.25 -10.73 -5.99
CA THR A 473 -14.12 -11.80 -6.50
C THR A 473 -13.89 -12.10 -7.98
N ASP A 474 -13.49 -11.11 -8.79
CA ASP A 474 -13.08 -11.36 -10.18
C ASP A 474 -11.87 -12.28 -10.23
N LEU A 475 -10.90 -12.08 -9.35
CA LEU A 475 -9.68 -12.86 -9.31
C LEU A 475 -9.92 -14.29 -8.82
N GLN A 476 -10.76 -14.47 -7.80
CA GLN A 476 -11.21 -15.80 -7.36
C GLN A 476 -11.98 -16.52 -8.48
N LEU A 477 -12.70 -15.77 -9.31
CA LEU A 477 -13.46 -16.27 -10.44
C LEU A 477 -12.70 -16.11 -11.77
N ALA A 478 -11.37 -16.06 -11.75
CA ALA A 478 -10.54 -15.88 -12.95
C ALA A 478 -10.80 -16.95 -14.02
N THR A 479 -11.25 -18.14 -13.62
CA THR A 479 -11.58 -19.23 -14.54
C THR A 479 -12.97 -19.11 -15.19
N SER A 480 -13.81 -18.18 -14.72
CA SER A 480 -15.15 -17.93 -15.26
C SER A 480 -15.08 -17.30 -16.66
N PRO A 481 -16.04 -17.57 -17.56
CA PRO A 481 -16.05 -16.95 -18.90
C PRO A 481 -16.04 -15.42 -18.88
N GLN A 482 -16.62 -14.81 -17.85
CA GLN A 482 -16.74 -13.36 -17.70
C GLN A 482 -15.41 -12.69 -17.33
N VAL A 483 -14.51 -13.39 -16.64
CA VAL A 483 -13.19 -12.86 -16.30
C VAL A 483 -12.15 -13.30 -17.33
N LYS A 484 -12.23 -14.54 -17.84
CA LYS A 484 -11.37 -15.02 -18.93
C LYS A 484 -11.37 -14.12 -20.18
N ARG A 485 -12.50 -13.50 -20.49
CA ARG A 485 -12.60 -12.59 -21.65
C ARG A 485 -11.72 -11.34 -21.52
N LEU A 486 -11.30 -10.98 -20.29
CA LEU A 486 -10.43 -9.82 -20.02
C LEU A 486 -8.99 -10.08 -20.47
N VAL A 487 -8.59 -11.36 -20.57
CA VAL A 487 -7.28 -11.77 -21.07
C VAL A 487 -7.37 -11.91 -22.60
N VAL A 488 -7.13 -10.81 -23.31
CA VAL A 488 -7.29 -10.73 -24.77
C VAL A 488 -6.00 -11.12 -25.49
N HIS A 489 -4.85 -10.67 -24.97
CA HIS A 489 -3.51 -10.92 -25.49
C HIS A 489 -2.67 -11.67 -24.44
N PRO A 490 -2.83 -13.00 -24.28
CA PRO A 490 -2.13 -13.77 -23.24
C PRO A 490 -0.60 -13.67 -23.32
N ASP A 491 -0.04 -13.58 -24.53
CA ASP A 491 1.40 -13.39 -24.75
C ASP A 491 1.92 -12.05 -24.20
N GLY A 492 1.02 -11.12 -23.84
CA GLY A 492 1.36 -9.85 -23.21
C GLY A 492 2.10 -9.98 -21.88
N LEU A 493 1.93 -11.11 -21.18
CA LEU A 493 2.63 -11.42 -19.92
C LEU A 493 4.15 -11.55 -20.10
N THR A 494 4.59 -12.04 -21.26
CA THR A 494 6.01 -12.31 -21.57
C THR A 494 6.54 -11.41 -22.68
N ALA A 495 5.71 -10.49 -23.20
CA ALA A 495 6.06 -9.60 -24.30
C ALA A 495 7.15 -8.57 -23.96
N ASN A 496 7.40 -8.33 -22.67
CA ASN A 496 8.37 -7.34 -22.20
C ASN A 496 9.24 -7.92 -21.05
N PRO A 497 10.44 -7.37 -20.81
CA PRO A 497 11.26 -7.73 -19.66
C PRO A 497 10.52 -7.49 -18.33
N THR A 498 10.75 -8.35 -17.36
CA THR A 498 10.15 -8.27 -16.02
C THR A 498 11.23 -8.33 -14.94
N LEU A 499 11.21 -7.39 -14.00
CA LEU A 499 11.91 -7.51 -12.72
C LEU A 499 10.96 -8.12 -11.69
N THR A 500 11.41 -9.14 -10.97
CA THR A 500 10.69 -9.69 -9.82
C THR A 500 11.57 -9.53 -8.58
N VAL A 501 11.03 -8.88 -7.56
CA VAL A 501 11.66 -8.76 -6.24
C VAL A 501 10.73 -9.41 -5.22
N LEU A 502 11.21 -10.36 -4.44
CA LEU A 502 10.42 -11.09 -3.44
C LEU A 502 10.96 -10.82 -2.04
N ALA A 503 10.06 -10.75 -1.07
CA ALA A 503 10.41 -10.74 0.34
C ALA A 503 11.07 -12.09 0.71
N GLY A 504 12.13 -12.02 1.52
CA GLY A 504 12.84 -13.20 2.00
C GLY A 504 12.08 -13.95 3.09
N ASP A 505 11.29 -13.21 3.89
CA ASP A 505 10.47 -13.67 5.00
C ASP A 505 8.99 -13.25 4.81
N GLY A 506 8.12 -13.63 5.75
CA GLY A 506 6.70 -13.24 5.73
C GLY A 506 5.76 -14.07 4.86
N LEU A 507 4.63 -13.46 4.47
CA LEU A 507 3.45 -14.13 3.92
C LEU A 507 3.72 -14.98 2.68
N LEU A 508 4.65 -14.54 1.84
CA LEU A 508 4.93 -15.07 0.50
C LEU A 508 6.32 -15.69 0.37
N ALA A 509 7.08 -15.75 1.47
CA ALA A 509 8.44 -16.26 1.52
C ALA A 509 8.58 -17.72 1.10
N GLY A 510 9.70 -18.02 0.44
CA GLY A 510 10.05 -19.39 0.02
C GLY A 510 9.21 -19.94 -1.12
N ARG A 511 8.27 -19.15 -1.67
CA ARG A 511 7.37 -19.60 -2.73
C ARG A 511 7.81 -19.16 -4.13
N VAL A 512 9.11 -19.24 -4.41
CA VAL A 512 9.66 -18.83 -5.71
C VAL A 512 9.25 -19.83 -6.80
N PRO A 513 8.56 -19.41 -7.88
CA PRO A 513 8.34 -20.27 -9.04
C PRO A 513 9.67 -20.76 -9.61
N ALA A 514 9.77 -22.07 -9.90
CA ALA A 514 11.04 -22.71 -10.25
C ALA A 514 11.70 -22.19 -11.54
N ASP A 515 10.92 -21.49 -12.37
CA ASP A 515 11.32 -20.89 -13.65
C ASP A 515 11.62 -19.38 -13.56
N LEU A 516 11.50 -18.78 -12.37
CA LEU A 516 11.85 -17.38 -12.13
C LEU A 516 13.20 -17.27 -11.40
N ASP A 517 13.97 -16.23 -11.77
CA ASP A 517 15.20 -15.82 -11.09
C ASP A 517 14.97 -14.45 -10.41
N PRO A 518 14.23 -14.41 -9.29
CA PRO A 518 13.90 -13.16 -8.62
C PRO A 518 15.08 -12.63 -7.81
N VAL A 519 15.07 -11.32 -7.55
CA VAL A 519 15.85 -10.74 -6.46
C VAL A 519 15.12 -11.08 -5.16
N VAL A 520 15.78 -11.79 -4.25
CA VAL A 520 15.23 -12.07 -2.91
C VAL A 520 15.79 -11.04 -1.93
N ALA A 521 14.92 -10.31 -1.25
CA ALA A 521 15.27 -9.36 -0.20
C ALA A 521 15.29 -10.08 1.15
N ASP A 522 16.45 -10.63 1.53
CA ASP A 522 16.63 -11.39 2.77
C ASP A 522 16.19 -10.56 3.99
N GLY A 523 15.42 -11.17 4.90
CA GLY A 523 14.93 -10.54 6.13
C GLY A 523 13.69 -9.66 5.97
N TYR A 524 13.22 -9.42 4.74
CA TYR A 524 12.10 -8.52 4.48
C TYR A 524 10.78 -9.26 4.68
N GLN A 525 9.82 -8.61 5.32
CA GLN A 525 8.41 -9.00 5.33
C GLN A 525 7.69 -8.46 4.08
N HIS A 526 6.40 -8.81 3.96
CA HIS A 526 5.56 -8.44 2.82
C HIS A 526 5.60 -6.93 2.54
N LEU A 527 5.41 -6.07 3.55
CA LEU A 527 5.37 -4.62 3.36
C LEU A 527 6.76 -3.98 3.29
N ASP A 528 7.82 -4.66 3.69
CA ASP A 528 9.17 -4.09 3.70
C ASP A 528 9.71 -3.85 2.29
N VAL A 529 9.20 -4.57 1.28
CA VAL A 529 9.54 -4.28 -0.11
C VAL A 529 9.06 -2.90 -0.57
N LEU A 530 8.20 -2.24 0.21
CA LEU A 530 7.77 -0.86 0.01
C LEU A 530 8.34 0.11 1.04
N THR A 531 8.49 -0.34 2.29
CA THR A 531 8.66 0.53 3.45
C THR A 531 10.10 0.63 3.94
N ALA A 532 10.99 -0.28 3.52
CA ALA A 532 12.36 -0.35 4.00
C ALA A 532 13.13 0.99 3.89
N ALA A 533 13.95 1.24 4.90
CA ALA A 533 14.79 2.43 4.97
C ALA A 533 15.92 2.37 3.93
N PRO A 534 16.38 3.52 3.38
CA PRO A 534 17.36 3.54 2.30
C PRO A 534 18.70 2.87 2.66
N THR A 535 19.06 2.85 3.94
CA THR A 535 20.28 2.22 4.45
C THR A 535 19.93 1.16 5.49
N GLN A 536 20.43 -0.04 5.28
CA GLN A 536 20.18 -1.21 6.13
C GLN A 536 21.20 -1.28 7.27
N ASN A 537 20.92 -2.07 8.31
CA ASN A 537 21.80 -2.25 9.48
C ASN A 537 23.25 -2.62 9.16
N ASN A 538 23.49 -3.27 8.02
CA ASN A 538 24.83 -3.62 7.54
C ASN A 538 25.54 -2.48 6.75
N GLY A 539 24.94 -1.29 6.70
CA GLY A 539 25.42 -0.12 5.96
C GLY A 539 25.24 -0.19 4.43
N ARG A 540 24.57 -1.22 3.91
CA ARG A 540 24.30 -1.36 2.47
C ARG A 540 22.99 -0.66 2.08
N PRO A 541 22.86 -0.21 0.83
CA PRO A 541 21.58 0.23 0.30
C PRO A 541 20.54 -0.88 0.34
N GLU A 542 19.27 -0.52 0.53
CA GLU A 542 18.18 -1.48 0.44
C GLU A 542 18.04 -2.06 -0.99
N PRO A 543 17.72 -3.36 -1.13
CA PRO A 543 17.82 -4.09 -2.38
C PRO A 543 16.71 -3.75 -3.38
N VAL A 544 15.52 -3.36 -2.94
CA VAL A 544 14.36 -3.16 -3.80
C VAL A 544 14.51 -1.92 -4.67
N SER A 545 14.74 -0.74 -4.08
CA SER A 545 15.01 0.47 -4.88
C SER A 545 16.29 0.36 -5.69
N THR A 546 17.28 -0.39 -5.20
CA THR A 546 18.48 -0.70 -5.96
C THR A 546 18.13 -1.45 -7.23
N SER A 547 17.36 -2.53 -7.13
CA SER A 547 16.93 -3.31 -8.28
C SER A 547 16.00 -2.55 -9.23
N LEU A 548 15.07 -1.75 -8.71
CA LEU A 548 14.21 -0.90 -9.53
C LEU A 548 15.00 0.15 -10.31
N THR A 549 16.00 0.78 -9.67
CA THR A 549 16.89 1.75 -10.31
C THR A 549 17.69 1.11 -11.44
N GLU A 550 18.24 -0.08 -11.20
CA GLU A 550 19.00 -0.82 -12.22
C GLU A 550 18.10 -1.32 -13.35
N PHE A 551 16.89 -1.81 -13.05
CA PHE A 551 15.92 -2.22 -14.08
C PHE A 551 15.44 -1.04 -14.92
N ALA A 552 15.37 0.15 -14.34
CA ALA A 552 15.05 1.37 -15.07
C ALA A 552 16.17 1.80 -16.02
N ARG A 553 17.34 1.15 -16.06
CA ARG A 553 18.42 1.45 -17.03
C ARG A 553 18.00 1.04 -18.44
N ASP A 554 18.46 1.81 -19.43
CA ASP A 554 18.27 1.43 -20.82
C ASP A 554 18.86 0.04 -21.03
N ILE A 555 18.07 -0.87 -21.60
CA ILE A 555 18.56 -2.14 -22.08
C ILE A 555 19.32 -1.80 -23.37
N GLU A 556 20.65 -1.79 -23.31
CA GLU A 556 21.50 -1.63 -24.51
C GLU A 556 21.23 -2.71 -25.57
#